data_AF-A0A8C4KSS9-F1
#
_entry.id   AF-A0A8C4KSS9-F1
#
_cell.length_a   1.000
_cell.length_b   1.000
_cell.length_c   1.000
_cell.angle_alpha   90.00
_cell.angle_beta   90.00
_cell.angle_gamma   90.00
#
_symmetry.space_group_name_H-M   'P 1'
#
loop_
_entity.id
_entity.type
_entity.pdbx_description
1 polymer ?
#
loop_
_entity_poly.entity_id
_entity_poly.type
_entity_poly.pdbx_seq_one_letter_code
_entity_poly.pdbx_strand_id
1 'polypeptide(L)'
;FQVLVEDPITTCLSPSVYDMICKLGFEVRERCDINSIVTQSGEVCWQTITDCVLYTESAQGLDYWESVRLLGPVCEAVHLHLLSLTRGQFEIRYAPWLQWTSFPELFPEVFDALESRQSPAISLGLMKLTSCLERTLGDVFLLIGKECPFLLRDLLASEELAQVFGQSVVDVLKVFIGSPCGLNLRNVLWHGFASPQEVPPKYCSMMILLTAGLGQLLKTYLQQAKLTLTHRPFITLTNLEDLIVFPDVSHEVLSVLEEVMKKSTFILKIMLPYWEVALIKFKSQRFADCAVLLLTQLETGLRKVFATVNKCPKRLLTAESTALYTTFDEILAKHLSDGKINQLPLFLGEPAMEFLWDFLNHQEGPRIRDRLSHGEINLPGFPKEITDQLLAFSFVLLLRFVDEDLLSVFKIHCHSAMKGRKQIIVT
;
A
#
# COMPACT_ATOMS: atom_id res chain seq x y z
N PHE A 1 33.80 7.31 2.81
CA PHE A 1 33.13 7.47 1.50
C PHE A 1 32.90 8.95 1.26
N GLN A 2 33.49 9.54 0.22
CA GLN A 2 33.17 10.92 -0.18
C GLN A 2 31.79 10.90 -0.85
N VAL A 3 30.78 11.41 -0.15
CA VAL A 3 29.42 11.57 -0.66
C VAL A 3 29.45 12.74 -1.66
N LEU A 4 29.47 12.43 -2.95
CA LEU A 4 29.03 13.38 -3.97
C LEU A 4 27.62 13.81 -3.57
N VAL A 5 27.41 15.12 -3.43
CA VAL A 5 26.10 15.70 -3.14
C VAL A 5 25.20 15.39 -4.34
N GLU A 6 24.54 14.24 -4.30
CA GLU A 6 23.48 13.92 -5.24
C GLU A 6 22.34 14.90 -5.02
N ASP A 7 21.73 15.35 -6.12
CA ASP A 7 20.50 16.13 -6.05
C ASP A 7 19.48 15.41 -5.14
N PRO A 8 18.81 16.15 -4.24
CA PRO A 8 17.86 15.54 -3.33
C PRO A 8 16.74 14.88 -4.13
N ILE A 9 16.48 13.60 -3.89
CA ILE A 9 15.35 12.88 -4.46
C ILE A 9 14.07 13.58 -3.98
N THR A 10 13.30 14.13 -4.92
CA THR A 10 12.04 14.84 -4.65
C THR A 10 10.80 13.97 -4.87
N THR A 11 10.92 12.89 -5.63
CA THR A 11 9.85 11.91 -5.91
C THR A 11 10.47 10.57 -6.31
N CYS A 12 9.75 9.48 -6.02
CA CYS A 12 10.05 8.13 -6.52
C CYS A 12 9.02 7.69 -7.57
N LEU A 13 8.33 8.63 -8.21
CA LEU A 13 7.51 8.39 -9.39
C LEU A 13 8.28 8.85 -10.64
N SER A 14 8.29 8.03 -11.70
CA SER A 14 8.81 8.50 -13.00
C SER A 14 7.98 9.70 -13.48
N PRO A 15 8.50 10.57 -14.37
CA PRO A 15 7.74 11.73 -14.84
C PRO A 15 6.37 11.37 -15.41
N SER A 16 6.25 10.25 -16.13
CA SER A 16 4.98 9.79 -16.69
C SER A 16 3.98 9.32 -15.61
N VAL A 17 4.46 8.58 -14.61
CA VAL A 17 3.62 8.10 -13.49
C VAL A 17 3.22 9.26 -12.58
N TYR A 18 4.14 10.20 -12.34
CA TYR A 18 3.86 11.42 -11.59
C TYR A 18 2.78 12.25 -12.26
N ASP A 19 2.88 12.48 -13.57
CA ASP A 19 1.88 13.26 -14.31
C ASP A 19 0.50 12.58 -14.29
N MET A 20 0.48 11.26 -14.52
CA MET A 20 -0.73 10.43 -14.48
C MET A 20 -1.44 10.46 -13.11
N ILE A 21 -0.70 10.33 -12.00
CA ILE A 21 -1.30 10.22 -10.65
C ILE A 21 -1.56 11.60 -10.04
N CYS A 22 -0.61 12.53 -10.17
CA CYS A 22 -0.63 13.76 -9.38
C CYS A 22 -1.33 14.92 -10.08
N LYS A 23 -1.49 14.87 -11.41
CA LYS A 23 -1.99 16.00 -12.20
C LYS A 23 -3.19 15.64 -13.06
N LEU A 24 -3.05 14.62 -13.91
CA LEU A 24 -3.97 14.32 -15.00
C LEU A 24 -5.44 14.24 -14.55
N GLY A 25 -6.32 14.92 -15.29
CA GLY A 25 -7.74 15.04 -15.00
C GLY A 25 -8.10 16.07 -13.92
N PHE A 26 -7.16 16.47 -13.04
CA PHE A 26 -7.40 17.52 -12.05
C PHE A 26 -7.07 18.93 -12.58
N GLU A 27 -6.42 19.03 -13.73
CA GLU A 27 -6.29 20.28 -14.50
C GLU A 27 -7.63 20.72 -15.12
N VAL A 28 -8.56 19.79 -15.31
CA VAL A 28 -9.87 20.04 -15.90
C VAL A 28 -10.76 20.72 -14.85
N ARG A 29 -11.15 21.97 -15.12
CA ARG A 29 -11.95 22.79 -14.19
C ARG A 29 -13.46 22.61 -14.35
N GLU A 30 -13.89 21.77 -15.28
CA GLU A 30 -15.30 21.46 -15.47
C GLU A 30 -15.84 20.75 -14.23
N ARG A 31 -16.94 21.26 -13.67
CA ARG A 31 -17.56 20.66 -12.50
C ARG A 31 -18.53 19.58 -12.95
N CYS A 32 -18.24 18.34 -12.56
CA CYS A 32 -19.21 17.26 -12.67
C CYS A 32 -20.30 17.45 -11.59
N ASP A 33 -21.58 17.36 -11.97
CA ASP A 33 -22.68 17.41 -11.01
C ASP A 33 -22.74 16.09 -10.24
N ILE A 34 -22.60 16.14 -8.92
CA ILE A 34 -22.67 14.96 -8.05
C ILE A 34 -23.98 14.18 -8.25
N ASN A 35 -25.09 14.85 -8.58
CA ASN A 35 -26.38 14.17 -8.80
C ASN A 35 -26.37 13.25 -10.02
N SER A 36 -25.41 13.41 -10.93
CA SER A 36 -25.19 12.49 -12.05
C SER A 36 -24.38 11.25 -11.67
N ILE A 37 -23.66 11.28 -10.53
CA ILE A 37 -22.78 10.21 -10.07
C ILE A 37 -23.43 9.42 -8.93
N VAL A 38 -24.13 10.10 -8.02
CA VAL A 38 -24.76 9.50 -6.85
C VAL A 38 -26.15 10.08 -6.62
N THR A 39 -27.13 9.22 -6.39
CA THR A 39 -28.48 9.64 -6.01
C THR A 39 -28.53 10.16 -4.57
N GLN A 40 -29.64 10.81 -4.19
CA GLN A 40 -29.83 11.29 -2.81
C GLN A 40 -29.80 10.16 -1.76
N SER A 41 -30.20 8.94 -2.15
CA SER A 41 -30.16 7.73 -1.32
C SER A 41 -28.78 7.06 -1.26
N GLY A 42 -27.79 7.55 -2.01
CA GLY A 42 -26.44 6.98 -2.04
C GLY A 42 -26.22 5.89 -3.07
N GLU A 43 -27.15 5.70 -4.01
CA GLU A 43 -26.98 4.75 -5.12
C GLU A 43 -26.00 5.31 -6.14
N VAL A 44 -25.05 4.47 -6.59
CA VAL A 44 -24.02 4.86 -7.54
C VAL A 44 -24.56 4.74 -8.96
N CYS A 45 -24.56 5.85 -9.69
CA CYS A 45 -24.91 5.91 -11.10
C CYS A 45 -23.70 5.47 -11.95
N TRP A 46 -23.54 4.15 -12.10
CA TRP A 46 -22.39 3.56 -12.81
C TRP A 46 -22.21 4.06 -14.24
N GLN A 47 -23.29 4.33 -14.97
CA GLN A 47 -23.24 4.80 -16.36
C GLN A 47 -22.32 6.03 -16.50
N THR A 48 -22.51 7.05 -15.66
CA THR A 48 -21.72 8.27 -15.66
C THR A 48 -20.23 8.02 -15.43
N ILE A 49 -19.90 7.05 -14.57
CA ILE A 49 -18.50 6.68 -14.28
C ILE A 49 -17.91 5.89 -15.44
N THR A 50 -18.66 4.92 -15.97
CA THR A 50 -18.19 4.06 -17.07
C THR A 50 -18.08 4.79 -18.40
N ASP A 51 -18.87 5.84 -18.63
CA ASP A 51 -18.78 6.70 -19.82
C ASP A 51 -17.47 7.50 -19.86
N CYS A 52 -16.77 7.64 -18.73
CA CYS A 52 -15.44 8.25 -18.66
C CYS A 52 -14.32 7.26 -19.03
N VAL A 53 -14.60 5.97 -19.18
CA VAL A 53 -13.60 4.95 -19.53
C VAL A 53 -13.58 4.74 -21.04
N LEU A 54 -12.46 5.07 -21.67
CA LEU A 54 -12.26 4.94 -23.10
C LEU A 54 -11.42 3.73 -23.47
N TYR A 55 -11.62 3.27 -24.70
CA TYR A 55 -10.90 2.15 -25.30
C TYR A 55 -10.03 2.66 -26.44
N THR A 56 -8.93 1.98 -26.70
CA THR A 56 -8.03 2.30 -27.81
C THR A 56 -8.75 2.15 -29.15
N GLU A 57 -8.23 2.76 -30.21
CA GLU A 57 -8.84 2.70 -31.57
C GLU A 57 -9.02 1.27 -32.10
N SER A 58 -8.19 0.33 -31.66
CA SER A 58 -8.31 -1.10 -32.00
C SER A 58 -9.39 -1.83 -31.20
N ALA A 59 -10.02 -1.18 -30.21
CA ALA A 59 -10.96 -1.73 -29.23
C ALA A 59 -10.46 -2.94 -28.45
N GLN A 60 -9.14 -3.20 -28.47
CA GLN A 60 -8.50 -4.35 -27.81
C GLN A 60 -7.99 -4.04 -26.40
N GLY A 61 -8.02 -2.78 -25.96
CA GLY A 61 -7.54 -2.38 -24.64
C GLY A 61 -8.08 -1.02 -24.19
N LEU A 62 -7.83 -0.69 -22.93
CA LEU A 62 -8.22 0.59 -22.34
C LEU A 62 -7.23 1.69 -22.73
N ASP A 63 -7.76 2.86 -23.08
CA ASP A 63 -6.98 4.09 -23.12
C ASP A 63 -6.90 4.64 -21.71
N TYR A 64 -5.89 4.18 -20.95
CA TYR A 64 -5.71 4.55 -19.56
C TYR A 64 -5.49 6.06 -19.36
N TRP A 65 -4.75 6.70 -20.26
CA TRP A 65 -4.45 8.12 -20.15
C TRP A 65 -5.72 8.94 -20.24
N GLU A 66 -6.47 8.74 -21.32
CA GLU A 66 -7.69 9.51 -21.55
C GLU A 66 -8.78 9.16 -20.54
N SER A 67 -8.86 7.89 -20.10
CA SER A 67 -9.78 7.48 -19.04
C SER A 67 -9.48 8.19 -17.72
N VAL A 68 -8.22 8.26 -17.29
CA VAL A 68 -7.83 9.00 -16.07
C VAL A 68 -8.18 10.48 -16.20
N ARG A 69 -7.91 11.07 -17.37
CA ARG A 69 -8.23 12.48 -17.65
C ARG A 69 -9.72 12.78 -17.46
N LEU A 70 -10.60 11.91 -17.96
CA LEU A 70 -12.05 12.08 -17.85
C LEU A 70 -12.59 11.71 -16.45
N LEU A 71 -11.95 10.76 -15.75
CA LEU A 71 -12.32 10.37 -14.39
C LEU A 71 -11.89 11.39 -13.32
N GLY A 72 -10.92 12.26 -13.61
CA GLY A 72 -10.44 13.28 -12.68
C GLY A 72 -11.55 14.18 -12.10
N PRO A 73 -12.38 14.84 -12.94
CA PRO A 73 -13.52 15.64 -12.46
C PRO A 73 -14.57 14.84 -11.68
N VAL A 74 -14.78 13.57 -12.02
CA VAL A 74 -15.68 12.67 -11.28
C VAL A 74 -15.11 12.42 -9.88
N CYS A 75 -13.82 12.13 -9.79
CA CYS A 75 -13.12 11.94 -8.51
C CYS A 75 -13.19 13.19 -7.63
N GLU A 76 -13.03 14.38 -8.21
CA GLU A 76 -13.17 15.66 -7.49
C GLU A 76 -14.61 15.85 -6.95
N ALA A 77 -15.63 15.63 -7.77
CA ALA A 77 -17.02 15.76 -7.36
C ALA A 77 -17.37 14.79 -6.21
N VAL A 78 -16.92 13.54 -6.31
CA VAL A 78 -17.09 12.51 -5.26
C VAL A 78 -16.38 12.90 -3.97
N HIS A 79 -15.16 13.45 -4.08
CA HIS A 79 -14.40 13.90 -2.92
C HIS A 79 -15.10 15.03 -2.18
N LEU A 80 -15.53 16.07 -2.89
CA LEU A 80 -16.28 17.19 -2.31
C LEU A 80 -17.59 16.74 -1.69
N HIS A 81 -18.28 15.79 -2.33
CA HIS A 81 -19.48 15.19 -1.77
C HIS A 81 -19.21 14.47 -0.46
N LEU A 82 -18.22 13.57 -0.40
CA LEU A 82 -17.91 12.86 0.83
C LEU A 82 -17.49 13.80 1.95
N LEU A 83 -16.67 14.82 1.67
CA LEU A 83 -16.30 15.85 2.66
C LEU A 83 -17.49 16.69 3.15
N SER A 84 -18.58 16.78 2.37
CA SER A 84 -19.79 17.48 2.81
C SER A 84 -20.64 16.69 3.80
N LEU A 85 -20.38 15.39 3.96
CA LEU A 85 -21.15 14.51 4.83
C LEU A 85 -20.56 14.52 6.25
N THR A 86 -21.44 14.49 7.24
CA THR A 86 -21.06 14.06 8.58
C THR A 86 -20.84 12.55 8.60
N ARG A 87 -20.07 12.06 9.57
CA ARG A 87 -19.87 10.61 9.80
C ARG A 87 -21.19 9.84 9.87
N GLY A 88 -22.17 10.35 10.62
CA GLY A 88 -23.49 9.70 10.73
C GLY A 88 -24.24 9.63 9.39
N GLN A 89 -24.15 10.67 8.55
CA GLN A 89 -24.73 10.65 7.21
C GLN A 89 -24.01 9.66 6.29
N PHE A 90 -22.67 9.59 6.38
CA PHE A 90 -21.89 8.60 5.65
C PHE A 90 -22.29 7.16 6.04
N GLU A 91 -22.36 6.88 7.34
CA GLU A 91 -22.72 5.56 7.86
C GLU A 91 -24.14 5.15 7.43
N ILE A 92 -25.13 6.05 7.54
CA ILE A 92 -26.51 5.76 7.10
C ILE A 92 -26.56 5.49 5.59
N ARG A 93 -25.82 6.25 4.79
CA ARG A 93 -25.91 6.21 3.32
C ARG A 93 -25.10 5.08 2.69
N TYR A 94 -23.90 4.79 3.21
CA TYR A 94 -22.93 3.91 2.57
C TYR A 94 -22.58 2.64 3.35
N ALA A 95 -22.62 2.65 4.69
CA ALA A 95 -22.25 1.45 5.46
C ALA A 95 -23.08 0.19 5.10
N PRO A 96 -24.39 0.27 4.79
CA PRO A 96 -25.16 -0.89 4.33
C PRO A 96 -24.60 -1.54 3.06
N TRP A 97 -23.97 -0.74 2.19
CA TRP A 97 -23.40 -1.18 0.92
C TRP A 97 -21.94 -1.62 1.03
N LEU A 98 -21.36 -1.57 2.23
CA LEU A 98 -19.98 -1.96 2.52
C LEU A 98 -19.90 -3.24 3.35
N GLN A 99 -21.04 -3.76 3.82
CA GLN A 99 -21.13 -5.01 4.60
C GLN A 99 -20.71 -6.26 3.83
N TRP A 100 -20.70 -6.21 2.50
CA TRP A 100 -20.17 -7.30 1.68
C TRP A 100 -18.65 -7.41 1.75
N THR A 101 -17.99 -6.41 2.35
CA THR A 101 -16.57 -6.52 2.66
C THR A 101 -16.41 -7.27 3.98
N SER A 102 -15.38 -8.11 4.09
CA SER A 102 -15.09 -8.82 5.34
C SER A 102 -14.61 -7.90 6.48
N PHE A 103 -14.57 -6.58 6.27
CA PHE A 103 -14.09 -5.60 7.24
C PHE A 103 -14.74 -4.21 7.04
N PRO A 104 -16.07 -4.08 7.27
CA PRO A 104 -16.81 -2.84 7.02
C PRO A 104 -16.39 -1.67 7.94
N GLU A 105 -15.78 -1.94 9.09
CA GLU A 105 -15.29 -0.93 10.04
C GLU A 105 -14.11 -0.12 9.48
N LEU A 106 -13.46 -0.62 8.42
CA LEU A 106 -12.41 0.10 7.71
C LEU A 106 -12.91 1.43 7.14
N PHE A 107 -14.13 1.45 6.59
CA PHE A 107 -14.59 2.57 5.78
C PHE A 107 -14.86 3.84 6.58
N PRO A 108 -15.51 3.78 7.76
CA PRO A 108 -15.56 4.94 8.65
C PRO A 108 -14.16 5.45 9.05
N GLU A 109 -13.20 4.55 9.31
CA GLU A 109 -11.82 4.95 9.64
C GLU A 109 -11.16 5.71 8.48
N VAL A 110 -11.33 5.24 7.24
CA VAL A 110 -10.76 5.89 6.06
C VAL A 110 -11.53 7.16 5.68
N PHE A 111 -12.83 7.20 5.94
CA PHE A 111 -13.65 8.42 5.79
C PHE A 111 -13.14 9.52 6.72
N ASP A 112 -12.94 9.23 8.01
CA ASP A 112 -12.37 10.17 8.97
C ASP A 112 -10.95 10.63 8.53
N ALA A 113 -10.20 9.76 7.87
CA ALA A 113 -8.86 10.07 7.37
C ALA A 113 -8.84 11.05 6.19
N LEU A 114 -9.96 11.27 5.48
CA LEU A 114 -10.04 12.24 4.38
C LEU A 114 -9.82 13.68 4.86
N GLU A 115 -10.20 14.00 6.10
CA GLU A 115 -9.98 15.30 6.74
C GLU A 115 -8.68 15.36 7.56
N SER A 116 -7.93 14.26 7.63
CA SER A 116 -6.74 14.16 8.46
C SER A 116 -5.63 15.09 7.96
N ARG A 117 -4.95 15.73 8.91
CA ARG A 117 -3.73 16.52 8.65
C ARG A 117 -2.46 15.67 8.63
N GLN A 118 -2.55 14.38 8.95
CA GLN A 118 -1.41 13.49 8.91
C GLN A 118 -1.06 13.17 7.46
N SER A 119 0.13 13.58 7.03
CA SER A 119 0.58 13.49 5.64
C SER A 119 0.41 12.10 4.97
N PRO A 120 0.63 10.96 5.67
CA PRO A 120 0.42 9.61 5.13
C PRO A 120 -1.01 9.05 5.20
N ALA A 121 -1.98 9.77 5.78
CA ALA A 121 -3.29 9.22 6.11
C ALA A 121 -4.03 8.69 4.87
N ILE A 122 -3.96 9.43 3.76
CA ILE A 122 -4.54 9.06 2.47
C ILE A 122 -3.87 7.80 1.91
N SER A 123 -2.54 7.77 1.88
CA SER A 123 -1.77 6.62 1.40
C SER A 123 -2.08 5.35 2.21
N LEU A 124 -2.10 5.46 3.54
CA LEU A 124 -2.45 4.35 4.43
C LEU A 124 -3.90 3.89 4.20
N GLY A 125 -4.84 4.83 4.07
CA GLY A 125 -6.24 4.52 3.75
C GLY A 125 -6.37 3.75 2.45
N LEU A 126 -5.71 4.22 1.37
CA LEU A 126 -5.71 3.54 0.08
C LEU A 126 -5.05 2.16 0.11
N MET A 127 -3.93 1.98 0.83
CA MET A 127 -3.33 0.66 1.00
C MET A 127 -4.31 -0.32 1.64
N LYS A 128 -4.99 0.09 2.71
CA LYS A 128 -5.99 -0.75 3.40
C LYS A 128 -7.22 -1.00 2.53
N LEU A 129 -7.74 0.01 1.84
CA LEU A 129 -8.88 -0.12 0.93
C LEU A 129 -8.59 -1.07 -0.22
N THR A 130 -7.42 -0.93 -0.86
CA THR A 130 -7.04 -1.79 -1.99
C THR A 130 -6.83 -3.24 -1.58
N SER A 131 -6.22 -3.50 -0.41
CA SER A 131 -6.09 -4.85 0.14
C SER A 131 -7.43 -5.47 0.54
N CYS A 132 -8.31 -4.69 1.17
CA CYS A 132 -9.66 -5.13 1.49
C CYS A 132 -10.43 -5.50 0.21
N LEU A 133 -10.39 -4.62 -0.80
CA LEU A 133 -11.08 -4.84 -2.06
C LEU A 133 -10.50 -6.03 -2.83
N GLU A 134 -9.18 -6.18 -2.91
CA GLU A 134 -8.52 -7.33 -3.56
C GLU A 134 -9.00 -8.65 -2.94
N ARG A 135 -9.06 -8.72 -1.61
CA ARG A 135 -9.61 -9.89 -0.91
C ARG A 135 -11.07 -10.15 -1.24
N THR A 136 -11.92 -9.14 -1.15
CA THR A 136 -13.37 -9.33 -1.29
C THR A 136 -13.77 -9.60 -2.74
N LEU A 137 -13.05 -9.04 -3.71
CA LEU A 137 -13.18 -9.43 -5.12
C LEU A 137 -12.81 -10.90 -5.32
N GLY A 138 -11.80 -11.42 -4.63
CA GLY A 138 -11.49 -12.85 -4.67
C GLY A 138 -12.60 -13.72 -4.07
N ASP A 139 -13.31 -13.26 -3.04
CA ASP A 139 -14.49 -13.96 -2.52
C ASP A 139 -15.64 -13.96 -3.55
N VAL A 140 -15.84 -12.84 -4.26
CA VAL A 140 -16.84 -12.73 -5.33
C VAL A 140 -16.49 -13.62 -6.52
N PHE A 141 -15.22 -13.68 -6.92
CA PHE A 141 -14.75 -14.58 -7.98
C PHE A 141 -15.13 -16.03 -7.67
N LEU A 142 -14.98 -16.48 -6.43
CA LEU A 142 -15.29 -17.84 -5.99
C LEU A 142 -16.79 -18.18 -5.96
N LEU A 143 -17.69 -17.23 -6.25
CA LEU A 143 -19.10 -17.55 -6.53
C LEU A 143 -19.25 -18.37 -7.82
N ILE A 144 -18.32 -18.21 -8.77
CA ILE A 144 -18.35 -18.82 -10.11
C ILE A 144 -17.10 -19.68 -10.34
N GLY A 145 -15.93 -19.11 -10.07
CA GLY A 145 -14.63 -19.73 -10.27
C GLY A 145 -14.27 -20.75 -9.19
N LYS A 146 -13.19 -21.50 -9.42
CA LYS A 146 -12.72 -22.57 -8.52
C LYS A 146 -11.48 -22.17 -7.70
N GLU A 147 -10.49 -21.58 -8.37
CA GLU A 147 -9.24 -21.15 -7.75
C GLU A 147 -9.04 -19.66 -8.02
N CYS A 148 -9.02 -18.86 -6.93
CA CYS A 148 -8.86 -17.41 -7.04
C CYS A 148 -7.47 -17.08 -7.59
N PRO A 149 -7.36 -16.25 -8.64
CA PRO A 149 -6.08 -15.75 -9.12
C PRO A 149 -5.28 -15.07 -8.01
N PHE A 150 -3.96 -15.27 -8.01
CA PHE A 150 -3.06 -14.70 -7.01
C PHE A 150 -2.83 -13.19 -7.24
N LEU A 151 -2.74 -12.75 -8.49
CA LEU A 151 -2.50 -11.35 -8.84
C LEU A 151 -3.82 -10.61 -9.04
N LEU A 152 -3.97 -9.44 -8.41
CA LEU A 152 -5.12 -8.55 -8.60
C LEU A 152 -5.40 -8.25 -10.08
N ARG A 153 -4.36 -8.06 -10.90
CA ARG A 153 -4.52 -7.81 -12.34
C ARG A 153 -5.25 -8.96 -13.04
N ASP A 154 -4.88 -10.20 -12.70
CA ASP A 154 -5.46 -11.39 -13.33
C ASP A 154 -6.87 -11.64 -12.79
N LEU A 155 -7.12 -11.33 -11.51
CA LEU A 155 -8.46 -11.29 -10.92
C LEU A 155 -9.36 -10.28 -11.64
N LEU A 156 -8.89 -9.05 -11.89
CA LEU A 156 -9.64 -8.03 -12.64
C LEU A 156 -9.77 -8.35 -14.14
N ALA A 157 -8.97 -9.25 -14.68
CA ALA A 157 -9.10 -9.70 -16.07
C ALA A 157 -10.09 -10.88 -16.23
N SER A 158 -10.61 -11.42 -15.11
CA SER A 158 -11.46 -12.61 -15.11
C SER A 158 -12.87 -12.34 -15.65
N GLU A 159 -13.42 -13.34 -16.34
CA GLU A 159 -14.80 -13.31 -16.82
C GLU A 159 -15.79 -13.43 -15.65
N GLU A 160 -15.39 -14.09 -14.57
CA GLU A 160 -16.19 -14.30 -13.36
C GLU A 160 -16.56 -12.95 -12.71
N LEU A 161 -15.60 -12.03 -12.55
CA LEU A 161 -15.91 -10.70 -12.03
C LEU A 161 -16.72 -9.86 -13.03
N ALA A 162 -16.41 -9.97 -14.33
CA ALA A 162 -17.16 -9.27 -15.37
C ALA A 162 -18.63 -9.74 -15.43
N GLN A 163 -18.90 -11.02 -15.16
CA GLN A 163 -20.25 -11.56 -15.09
C GLN A 163 -21.05 -11.00 -13.90
N VAL A 164 -20.40 -10.76 -12.76
CA VAL A 164 -21.07 -10.23 -11.55
C VAL A 164 -21.27 -8.73 -11.62
N PHE A 165 -20.23 -7.98 -12.00
CA PHE A 165 -20.23 -6.52 -11.93
C PHE A 165 -20.47 -5.82 -13.28
N GLY A 166 -20.29 -6.53 -14.39
CA GLY A 166 -20.25 -5.96 -15.73
C GLY A 166 -18.83 -5.56 -16.14
N GLN A 167 -18.50 -5.77 -17.41
CA GLN A 167 -17.16 -5.51 -17.95
C GLN A 167 -16.72 -4.05 -17.77
N SER A 168 -17.60 -3.09 -18.05
CA SER A 168 -17.30 -1.66 -17.94
C SER A 168 -16.96 -1.23 -16.51
N VAL A 169 -17.63 -1.81 -15.50
CA VAL A 169 -17.36 -1.56 -14.09
C VAL A 169 -15.99 -2.12 -13.68
N VAL A 170 -15.67 -3.33 -14.12
CA VAL A 170 -14.35 -3.93 -13.88
C VAL A 170 -13.25 -3.13 -14.56
N ASP A 171 -13.52 -2.57 -15.74
CA ASP A 171 -12.56 -1.72 -16.46
C ASP A 171 -12.28 -0.41 -15.72
N VAL A 172 -13.27 0.19 -15.04
CA VAL A 172 -13.01 1.29 -14.09
C VAL A 172 -11.99 0.85 -13.03
N LEU A 173 -12.17 -0.31 -12.40
CA LEU A 173 -11.21 -0.81 -11.39
C LEU A 173 -9.81 -1.02 -11.97
N LYS A 174 -9.70 -1.51 -13.22
CA LYS A 174 -8.40 -1.67 -13.90
C LYS A 174 -7.67 -0.35 -14.06
N VAL A 175 -8.38 0.76 -14.31
CA VAL A 175 -7.80 2.11 -14.40
C VAL A 175 -7.18 2.55 -13.06
N PHE A 176 -7.86 2.29 -11.94
CA PHE A 176 -7.40 2.72 -10.62
C PHE A 176 -6.32 1.83 -9.99
N ILE A 177 -6.49 0.51 -10.03
CA ILE A 177 -5.69 -0.41 -9.20
C ILE A 177 -5.09 -1.61 -9.95
N GLY A 178 -5.42 -1.80 -11.23
CA GLY A 178 -5.05 -3.02 -11.96
C GLY A 178 -3.77 -2.93 -12.80
N SER A 179 -3.72 -2.00 -13.75
CA SER A 179 -2.67 -1.97 -14.78
C SER A 179 -1.55 -0.99 -14.48
N PRO A 180 -0.27 -1.32 -14.77
CA PRO A 180 0.84 -0.37 -14.69
C PRO A 180 0.73 0.79 -15.69
N CYS A 181 -0.10 0.65 -16.72
CA CYS A 181 -0.40 1.73 -17.66
C CYS A 181 -1.48 2.71 -17.13
N GLY A 182 -2.23 2.31 -16.09
CA GLY A 182 -3.18 3.16 -15.38
C GLY A 182 -2.57 3.79 -14.13
N LEU A 183 -3.41 4.16 -13.15
CA LEU A 183 -2.95 4.75 -11.89
C LEU A 183 -2.13 3.75 -11.06
N ASN A 184 -2.46 2.46 -11.14
CA ASN A 184 -1.79 1.37 -10.43
C ASN A 184 -1.62 1.65 -8.92
N LEU A 185 -2.61 2.31 -8.29
CA LEU A 185 -2.47 2.88 -6.94
C LEU A 185 -2.07 1.81 -5.91
N ARG A 186 -2.62 0.61 -6.04
CA ARG A 186 -2.29 -0.54 -5.20
C ARG A 186 -0.78 -0.78 -5.18
N ASN A 187 -0.15 -0.99 -6.35
CA ASN A 187 1.26 -1.34 -6.39
C ASN A 187 2.17 -0.13 -6.10
N VAL A 188 1.82 1.06 -6.60
CA VAL A 188 2.62 2.28 -6.34
C VAL A 188 2.74 2.55 -4.83
N LEU A 189 1.66 2.36 -4.07
CA LEU A 189 1.65 2.55 -2.62
C LEU A 189 2.29 1.38 -1.86
N TRP A 190 1.88 0.13 -2.13
CA TRP A 190 2.39 -1.04 -1.39
C TRP A 190 3.88 -1.32 -1.63
N HIS A 191 4.46 -0.78 -2.69
CA HIS A 191 5.91 -0.82 -2.95
C HIS A 191 6.64 0.47 -2.51
N GLY A 192 5.94 1.42 -1.87
CA GLY A 192 6.55 2.60 -1.26
C GLY A 192 7.09 3.65 -2.25
N PHE A 193 6.58 3.70 -3.48
CA PHE A 193 7.03 4.69 -4.47
C PHE A 193 6.41 6.07 -4.27
N ALA A 194 5.15 6.15 -3.84
CA ALA A 194 4.51 7.44 -3.63
C ALA A 194 4.89 8.07 -2.28
N SER A 195 5.49 9.25 -2.35
CA SER A 195 5.80 10.10 -1.22
C SER A 195 4.50 10.58 -0.55
N PRO A 196 4.56 10.97 0.73
CA PRO A 196 3.42 11.55 1.42
C PRO A 196 2.86 12.73 0.63
N GLN A 197 1.53 12.81 0.49
CA GLN A 197 0.78 13.82 -0.28
C GLN A 197 0.90 13.77 -1.81
N GLU A 198 1.72 12.89 -2.42
CA GLU A 198 1.74 12.77 -3.88
C GLU A 198 0.43 12.21 -4.44
N VAL A 199 -0.20 11.27 -3.73
CA VAL A 199 -1.48 10.70 -4.15
C VAL A 199 -2.64 11.62 -3.74
N PRO A 200 -3.43 12.14 -4.69
CA PRO A 200 -4.55 13.01 -4.36
C PRO A 200 -5.62 12.29 -3.51
N PRO A 201 -6.18 12.94 -2.47
CA PRO A 201 -7.22 12.35 -1.61
C PRO A 201 -8.50 11.98 -2.37
N LYS A 202 -8.70 12.56 -3.56
CA LYS A 202 -9.84 12.31 -4.43
C LYS A 202 -9.93 10.84 -4.83
N TYR A 203 -8.79 10.19 -5.06
CA TYR A 203 -8.76 8.75 -5.36
C TYR A 203 -9.19 7.90 -4.16
N CYS A 204 -8.86 8.31 -2.94
CA CYS A 204 -9.33 7.62 -1.73
C CYS A 204 -10.86 7.71 -1.60
N SER A 205 -11.42 8.91 -1.77
CA SER A 205 -12.87 9.12 -1.81
C SER A 205 -13.55 8.31 -2.91
N MET A 206 -12.96 8.28 -4.10
CA MET A 206 -13.49 7.49 -5.22
C MET A 206 -13.48 6.00 -4.90
N MET A 207 -12.41 5.46 -4.31
CA MET A 207 -12.33 4.04 -3.93
C MET A 207 -13.37 3.64 -2.88
N ILE A 208 -13.69 4.52 -1.93
CA ILE A 208 -14.80 4.30 -0.99
C ILE A 208 -16.13 4.17 -1.75
N LEU A 209 -16.42 5.12 -2.65
CA LEU A 209 -17.67 5.14 -3.41
C LEU A 209 -17.78 3.92 -4.34
N LEU A 210 -16.72 3.59 -5.08
CA LEU A 210 -16.66 2.42 -5.95
C LEU A 210 -16.94 1.14 -5.17
N THR A 211 -16.37 0.99 -3.97
CA THR A 211 -16.59 -0.20 -3.13
C THR A 211 -18.06 -0.32 -2.68
N ALA A 212 -18.70 0.80 -2.34
CA ALA A 212 -20.13 0.81 -2.04
C ALA A 212 -20.99 0.48 -3.29
N GLY A 213 -20.64 1.06 -4.45
CA GLY A 213 -21.32 0.79 -5.72
C GLY A 213 -21.21 -0.68 -6.15
N LEU A 214 -20.06 -1.31 -5.92
CA LEU A 214 -19.88 -2.76 -6.16
C LEU A 214 -20.79 -3.57 -5.24
N GLY A 215 -20.91 -3.18 -3.97
CA GLY A 215 -21.84 -3.82 -3.03
C GLY A 215 -23.30 -3.75 -3.47
N GLN A 216 -23.71 -2.63 -4.09
CA GLN A 216 -25.06 -2.47 -4.67
C GLN A 216 -25.31 -3.44 -5.84
N LEU A 217 -24.33 -3.56 -6.75
CA LEU A 217 -24.40 -4.50 -7.87
C LEU A 217 -24.40 -5.95 -7.39
N LEU A 218 -23.49 -6.29 -6.47
CA LEU A 218 -23.35 -7.64 -5.92
C LEU A 218 -24.64 -8.09 -5.22
N LYS A 219 -25.27 -7.22 -4.44
CA LYS A 219 -26.55 -7.54 -3.78
C LYS A 219 -27.62 -7.93 -4.81
N THR A 220 -27.71 -7.17 -5.90
CA THR A 220 -28.66 -7.47 -6.99
C THR A 220 -28.35 -8.82 -7.62
N TYR A 221 -27.08 -9.09 -7.94
CA TYR A 221 -26.64 -10.37 -8.52
C TYR A 221 -26.96 -11.55 -7.60
N LEU A 222 -26.58 -11.49 -6.32
CA LEU A 222 -26.82 -12.55 -5.33
C LEU A 222 -28.30 -12.88 -5.18
N GLN A 223 -29.17 -11.85 -5.19
CA GLN A 223 -30.62 -12.04 -5.12
C GLN A 223 -31.18 -12.74 -6.36
N GLN A 224 -30.74 -12.34 -7.55
CA GLN A 224 -31.19 -12.93 -8.82
C GLN A 224 -30.70 -14.38 -8.98
N ALA A 225 -29.43 -14.62 -8.66
CA ALA A 225 -28.79 -15.93 -8.75
C ALA A 225 -29.13 -16.85 -7.57
N LYS A 226 -29.77 -16.33 -6.51
CA LYS A 226 -30.06 -17.02 -5.25
C LYS A 226 -28.80 -17.62 -4.60
N LEU A 227 -27.73 -16.83 -4.60
CA LEU A 227 -26.43 -17.18 -4.03
C LEU A 227 -26.20 -16.43 -2.71
N THR A 228 -25.29 -16.96 -1.91
CA THR A 228 -24.78 -16.30 -0.70
C THR A 228 -23.28 -16.13 -0.83
N LEU A 229 -22.79 -14.92 -0.58
CA LEU A 229 -21.35 -14.66 -0.52
C LEU A 229 -20.76 -15.33 0.72
N THR A 230 -19.70 -16.12 0.52
CA THR A 230 -18.93 -16.72 1.62
C THR A 230 -17.54 -16.11 1.64
N HIS A 231 -17.12 -15.60 2.79
CA HIS A 231 -15.80 -15.04 2.97
C HIS A 231 -14.77 -16.12 3.24
N ARG A 232 -13.63 -16.04 2.55
CA ARG A 232 -12.47 -16.86 2.92
C ARG A 232 -12.04 -16.52 4.36
N PRO A 233 -11.55 -17.49 5.15
CA PRO A 233 -11.03 -17.20 6.49
C PRO A 233 -9.76 -16.35 6.42
N PHE A 234 -9.55 -15.50 7.43
CA PHE A 234 -8.26 -14.80 7.59
C PHE A 234 -7.17 -15.80 7.99
N ILE A 235 -5.95 -15.49 7.61
CA ILE A 235 -4.78 -16.27 8.00
C ILE A 235 -4.38 -15.88 9.41
N THR A 236 -4.22 -16.88 10.27
CA THR A 236 -3.60 -16.73 11.59
C THR A 236 -2.10 -16.90 11.44
N LEU A 237 -1.34 -15.94 11.94
CA LEU A 237 0.12 -16.05 12.01
C LEU A 237 0.48 -17.00 13.16
N THR A 238 1.03 -18.16 12.83
CA THR A 238 1.47 -19.19 13.80
C THR A 238 2.98 -19.16 13.99
N ASN A 239 3.48 -19.84 15.03
CA ASN A 239 4.92 -19.98 15.32
C ASN A 239 5.65 -18.63 15.49
N LEU A 240 4.95 -17.63 16.05
CA LEU A 240 5.52 -16.30 16.30
C LEU A 240 6.73 -16.36 17.23
N GLU A 241 6.75 -17.30 18.18
CA GLU A 241 7.85 -17.50 19.12
C GLU A 241 9.19 -17.80 18.42
N ASP A 242 9.15 -18.55 17.32
CA ASP A 242 10.32 -18.91 16.52
C ASP A 242 10.86 -17.71 15.72
N LEU A 243 10.01 -16.70 15.50
CA LEU A 243 10.33 -15.46 14.78
C LEU A 243 10.84 -14.34 15.70
N ILE A 244 10.84 -14.54 17.03
CA ILE A 244 11.33 -13.54 17.99
C ILE A 244 12.86 -13.53 17.96
N VAL A 245 13.41 -12.51 17.30
CA VAL A 245 14.85 -12.27 17.20
C VAL A 245 15.27 -11.12 18.11
N PHE A 246 14.46 -10.09 18.21
CA PHE A 246 14.70 -8.89 19.00
C PHE A 246 13.86 -8.89 20.30
N PRO A 247 14.31 -8.22 21.37
CA PRO A 247 13.46 -7.93 22.51
C PRO A 247 12.33 -6.96 22.12
N ASP A 248 11.27 -6.93 22.94
CA ASP A 248 10.20 -5.95 22.82
C ASP A 248 10.73 -4.51 22.79
N VAL A 249 10.08 -3.65 21.99
CA VAL A 249 10.49 -2.26 21.84
C VAL A 249 10.04 -1.44 23.05
N SER A 250 11.00 -1.01 23.88
CA SER A 250 10.73 -0.18 25.06
C SER A 250 10.47 1.29 24.69
N HIS A 251 9.93 2.06 25.64
CA HIS A 251 9.69 3.49 25.44
C HIS A 251 10.99 4.28 25.20
N GLU A 252 12.09 3.87 25.84
CA GLU A 252 13.42 4.45 25.64
C GLU A 252 13.91 4.20 24.20
N VAL A 253 13.70 3.00 23.66
CA VAL A 253 14.04 2.67 22.27
C VAL A 253 13.24 3.55 21.30
N LEU A 254 11.94 3.74 21.54
CA LEU A 254 11.11 4.60 20.69
C LEU A 254 11.61 6.06 20.65
N SER A 255 12.00 6.61 21.81
CA SER A 255 12.56 7.96 21.90
C SER A 255 13.85 8.11 21.09
N VAL A 256 14.74 7.12 21.18
CA VAL A 256 15.99 7.12 20.40
C VAL A 256 15.72 6.97 18.90
N LEU A 257 14.77 6.11 18.54
CA LEU A 257 14.40 5.85 17.15
C LEU A 257 13.88 7.12 16.45
N GLU A 258 13.10 7.96 17.14
CA GLU A 258 12.62 9.25 16.59
C GLU A 258 13.77 10.18 16.13
N GLU A 259 14.87 10.19 16.89
CA GLU A 259 16.05 11.00 16.53
C GLU A 259 16.90 10.33 15.45
N VAL A 260 17.08 9.00 15.53
CA VAL A 260 17.82 8.23 14.53
C VAL A 260 17.17 8.32 13.15
N MET A 261 15.83 8.30 13.07
CA MET A 261 15.10 8.43 11.80
C MET A 261 15.41 9.72 11.06
N LYS A 262 15.57 10.84 11.78
CA LYS A 262 15.87 12.15 11.18
C LYS A 262 17.31 12.26 10.66
N LYS A 263 18.20 11.37 11.11
CA LYS A 263 19.65 11.41 10.81
C LYS A 263 20.09 10.30 9.86
N SER A 264 19.37 9.18 9.84
CA SER A 264 19.74 8.02 9.04
C SER A 264 19.62 8.31 7.54
N THR A 265 20.70 8.04 6.79
CA THR A 265 20.72 8.16 5.33
C THR A 265 19.97 7.02 4.63
N PHE A 266 19.49 6.01 5.37
CA PHE A 266 18.61 4.96 4.85
C PHE A 266 17.25 5.54 4.43
N ILE A 267 16.72 6.48 5.22
CA ILE A 267 15.43 7.11 4.97
C ILE A 267 15.59 8.18 3.89
N LEU A 268 14.77 8.09 2.84
CA LEU A 268 14.60 9.20 1.91
C LEU A 268 13.89 10.34 2.64
N LYS A 269 14.43 11.56 2.59
CA LYS A 269 13.87 12.71 3.33
C LYS A 269 12.39 12.95 3.01
N ILE A 270 12.00 12.79 1.75
CA ILE A 270 10.59 12.90 1.31
C ILE A 270 9.67 11.86 1.96
N MET A 271 10.21 10.72 2.40
CA MET A 271 9.45 9.63 3.01
C MET A 271 9.41 9.67 4.54
N LEU A 272 10.16 10.57 5.18
CA LEU A 272 10.23 10.68 6.65
C LEU A 272 8.84 10.73 7.33
N PRO A 273 7.81 11.41 6.78
CA PRO A 273 6.48 11.43 7.40
C PRO A 273 5.84 10.04 7.57
N TYR A 274 6.13 9.07 6.70
CA TYR A 274 5.64 7.69 6.87
C TYR A 274 6.20 7.04 8.13
N TRP A 275 7.50 7.25 8.40
CA TRP A 275 8.16 6.73 9.58
C TRP A 275 7.62 7.36 10.87
N GLU A 276 7.43 8.68 10.87
CA GLU A 276 6.85 9.40 12.02
C GLU A 276 5.45 8.87 12.36
N VAL A 277 4.61 8.68 11.34
CA VAL A 277 3.27 8.12 11.55
C VAL A 277 3.31 6.66 11.96
N ALA A 278 4.25 5.84 11.45
CA ALA A 278 4.41 4.47 11.91
C ALA A 278 4.64 4.40 13.43
N LEU A 279 5.50 5.26 13.98
CA LEU A 279 5.73 5.34 15.43
C LEU A 279 4.50 5.80 16.20
N ILE A 280 3.75 6.78 15.68
CA ILE A 280 2.49 7.22 16.28
C ILE A 280 1.50 6.06 16.33
N LYS A 281 1.36 5.29 15.24
CA LYS A 281 0.47 4.13 15.19
C LYS A 281 0.89 3.04 16.17
N PHE A 282 2.18 2.76 16.29
CA PHE A 282 2.68 1.84 17.32
C PHE A 282 2.30 2.29 18.73
N LYS A 283 2.57 3.55 19.08
CA LYS A 283 2.25 4.13 20.39
C LYS A 283 0.74 4.11 20.69
N SER A 284 -0.10 4.25 19.67
CA SER A 284 -1.56 4.14 19.78
C SER A 284 -2.09 2.70 19.65
N GLN A 285 -1.23 1.69 19.74
CA GLN A 285 -1.58 0.25 19.64
C GLN A 285 -2.25 -0.13 18.30
N ARG A 286 -2.02 0.67 17.26
CA ARG A 286 -2.44 0.41 15.88
C ARG A 286 -1.33 -0.37 15.16
N PHE A 287 -1.11 -1.61 15.60
CA PHE A 287 0.03 -2.44 15.18
C PHE A 287 0.02 -2.75 13.68
N ALA A 288 -1.12 -3.12 13.11
CA ALA A 288 -1.24 -3.35 11.66
C ALA A 288 -0.86 -2.12 10.84
N ASP A 289 -1.36 -0.93 11.21
CA ASP A 289 -1.06 0.30 10.49
C ASP A 289 0.44 0.64 10.57
N CYS A 290 1.06 0.42 11.74
CA CYS A 290 2.51 0.56 11.89
C CYS A 290 3.27 -0.40 10.96
N ALA A 291 2.91 -1.69 10.96
CA ALA A 291 3.55 -2.70 10.12
C ALA A 291 3.41 -2.39 8.62
N VAL A 292 2.22 -2.01 8.16
CA VAL A 292 1.99 -1.60 6.76
C VAL A 292 2.92 -0.46 6.38
N LEU A 293 2.99 0.60 7.20
CA LEU A 293 3.87 1.73 6.93
C LEU A 293 5.34 1.31 6.91
N LEU A 294 5.82 0.59 7.93
CA LEU A 294 7.21 0.16 8.00
C LEU A 294 7.63 -0.74 6.84
N LEU A 295 6.78 -1.67 6.41
CA LEU A 295 7.12 -2.59 5.31
C LEU A 295 7.33 -1.85 4.00
N THR A 296 6.47 -0.89 3.66
CA THR A 296 6.66 -0.05 2.46
C THR A 296 7.93 0.80 2.54
N GLN A 297 8.26 1.26 3.74
CA GLN A 297 9.44 2.10 3.96
C GLN A 297 10.74 1.31 3.99
N LEU A 298 10.73 0.09 4.53
CA LEU A 298 11.83 -0.86 4.44
C LEU A 298 12.11 -1.21 2.98
N GLU A 299 11.08 -1.46 2.18
CA GLU A 299 11.25 -1.73 0.74
C GLU A 299 11.91 -0.55 0.04
N THR A 300 11.45 0.67 0.33
CA THR A 300 12.01 1.90 -0.25
C THR A 300 13.46 2.14 0.13
N GLY A 301 13.80 2.02 1.42
CA GLY A 301 15.17 2.18 1.89
C GLY A 301 16.09 1.09 1.37
N LEU A 302 15.65 -0.17 1.38
CA LEU A 302 16.42 -1.29 0.84
C LEU A 302 16.60 -1.18 -0.68
N ARG A 303 15.60 -0.69 -1.43
CA ARG A 303 15.72 -0.38 -2.87
C ARG A 303 16.82 0.64 -3.13
N LYS A 304 16.90 1.70 -2.31
CA LYS A 304 17.99 2.69 -2.39
C LYS A 304 19.36 2.04 -2.16
N VAL A 305 19.49 1.24 -1.09
CA VAL A 305 20.75 0.56 -0.76
C VAL A 305 21.13 -0.41 -1.88
N PHE A 306 20.19 -1.26 -2.32
CA PHE A 306 20.33 -2.19 -3.43
C PHE A 306 20.84 -1.49 -4.68
N ALA A 307 20.20 -0.39 -5.07
CA ALA A 307 20.60 0.36 -6.26
C ALA A 307 22.02 0.94 -6.13
N THR A 308 22.36 1.41 -4.93
CA THR A 308 23.68 1.99 -4.64
C THR A 308 24.79 0.94 -4.72
N VAL A 309 24.64 -0.17 -4.00
CA VAL A 309 25.70 -1.20 -3.87
C VAL A 309 25.88 -2.00 -5.15
N ASN A 310 24.82 -2.17 -5.94
CA ASN A 310 24.87 -2.84 -7.24
C ASN A 310 25.16 -1.88 -8.42
N LYS A 311 25.31 -0.57 -8.15
CA LYS A 311 25.52 0.48 -9.18
C LYS A 311 24.42 0.48 -10.26
N CYS A 312 23.19 0.28 -9.83
CA CYS A 312 22.01 0.28 -10.67
C CYS A 312 21.69 1.68 -11.20
N PRO A 313 21.04 1.80 -12.37
CA PRO A 313 20.54 3.08 -12.85
C PRO A 313 19.46 3.64 -11.91
N LYS A 314 19.42 4.98 -11.76
CA LYS A 314 18.48 5.69 -10.87
C LYS A 314 17.00 5.38 -11.15
N ARG A 315 16.65 4.98 -12.38
CA ARG A 315 15.30 4.55 -12.76
C ARG A 315 14.77 3.39 -11.91
N LEU A 316 15.64 2.58 -11.29
CA LEU A 316 15.19 1.49 -10.40
C LEU A 316 14.71 2.01 -9.03
N LEU A 317 14.86 3.30 -8.75
CA LEU A 317 14.27 3.96 -7.58
C LEU A 317 12.84 4.44 -7.86
N THR A 318 12.41 4.50 -9.13
CA THR A 318 11.15 5.09 -9.55
C THR A 318 10.13 4.05 -9.99
N ALA A 319 8.84 4.35 -9.78
CA ALA A 319 7.75 3.61 -10.41
C ALA A 319 7.70 3.95 -11.91
N GLU A 320 7.78 2.91 -12.75
CA GLU A 320 7.79 3.00 -14.22
C GLU A 320 6.55 2.33 -14.82
N SER A 321 5.84 2.98 -15.74
CA SER A 321 4.68 2.38 -16.42
C SER A 321 5.04 1.32 -17.47
N THR A 322 6.30 1.32 -17.93
CA THR A 322 6.80 0.48 -19.03
C THR A 322 7.83 -0.57 -18.61
N ALA A 323 8.15 -0.64 -17.32
CA ALA A 323 9.12 -1.57 -16.77
C ALA A 323 8.63 -2.18 -15.45
N LEU A 324 9.14 -3.35 -15.12
CA LEU A 324 8.86 -3.99 -13.83
C LEU A 324 9.45 -3.17 -12.68
N TYR A 325 8.74 -3.13 -11.57
CA TYR A 325 9.19 -2.49 -10.34
C TYR A 325 10.27 -3.32 -9.65
N THR A 326 11.24 -2.64 -9.03
CA THR A 326 12.20 -3.28 -8.13
C THR A 326 11.56 -3.47 -6.76
N THR A 327 11.00 -4.65 -6.54
CA THR A 327 10.29 -5.07 -5.33
C THR A 327 11.22 -5.84 -4.39
N PHE A 328 10.72 -6.24 -3.20
CA PHE A 328 11.47 -7.13 -2.30
C PHE A 328 12.01 -8.39 -2.99
N ASP A 329 11.26 -8.98 -3.93
CA ASP A 329 11.68 -10.19 -4.64
C ASP A 329 12.98 -9.97 -5.43
N GLU A 330 13.09 -8.84 -6.13
CA GLU A 330 14.31 -8.47 -6.87
C GLU A 330 15.42 -8.01 -5.92
N ILE A 331 15.08 -7.20 -4.92
CA ILE A 331 16.03 -6.65 -3.93
C ILE A 331 16.74 -7.77 -3.17
N LEU A 332 16.00 -8.83 -2.81
CA LEU A 332 16.48 -9.95 -1.99
C LEU A 332 16.93 -11.17 -2.84
N ALA A 333 16.89 -11.08 -4.17
CA ALA A 333 17.33 -12.14 -5.06
C ALA A 333 18.85 -12.38 -4.96
N LYS A 334 19.28 -13.62 -5.21
CA LYS A 334 20.70 -14.00 -5.20
C LYS A 334 21.50 -13.34 -6.34
N HIS A 335 20.86 -13.20 -7.50
CA HIS A 335 21.48 -12.63 -8.70
C HIS A 335 20.60 -11.52 -9.26
N LEU A 336 21.23 -10.54 -9.89
CA LEU A 336 20.58 -9.50 -10.69
C LEU A 336 20.04 -10.09 -11.99
N SER A 337 19.20 -9.32 -12.69
CA SER A 337 18.63 -9.72 -13.99
C SER A 337 19.67 -9.96 -15.09
N ASP A 338 20.87 -9.39 -14.98
CA ASP A 338 22.01 -9.63 -15.88
C ASP A 338 22.91 -10.80 -15.45
N GLY A 339 22.50 -11.56 -14.43
CA GLY A 339 23.22 -12.72 -13.91
C GLY A 339 24.35 -12.40 -12.92
N LYS A 340 24.67 -11.11 -12.67
CA LYS A 340 25.67 -10.74 -11.66
C LYS A 340 25.17 -11.06 -10.25
N ILE A 341 26.11 -11.30 -9.34
CA ILE A 341 25.80 -11.52 -7.92
C ILE A 341 25.26 -10.22 -7.32
N ASN A 342 24.11 -10.31 -6.65
CA ASN A 342 23.57 -9.20 -5.87
C ASN A 342 24.51 -8.89 -4.69
N GLN A 343 24.96 -7.64 -4.58
CA GLN A 343 25.89 -7.18 -3.54
C GLN A 343 25.18 -6.79 -2.23
N LEU A 344 23.85 -6.66 -2.23
CA LEU A 344 23.09 -6.29 -1.04
C LEU A 344 23.26 -7.31 0.11
N PRO A 345 23.18 -8.64 -0.11
CA PRO A 345 23.39 -9.61 0.97
C PRO A 345 24.78 -9.51 1.61
N LEU A 346 25.82 -9.28 0.82
CA LEU A 346 27.18 -9.09 1.31
C LEU A 346 27.31 -7.78 2.12
N PHE A 347 26.64 -6.72 1.68
CA PHE A 347 26.65 -5.43 2.37
C PHE A 347 25.88 -5.46 3.70
N LEU A 348 24.70 -6.08 3.72
CA LEU A 348 23.88 -6.20 4.92
C LEU A 348 24.39 -7.26 5.90
N GLY A 349 25.08 -8.29 5.40
CA GLY A 349 25.55 -9.41 6.23
C GLY A 349 24.44 -10.41 6.54
N GLU A 350 24.87 -11.61 6.91
CA GLU A 350 24.01 -12.79 7.10
C GLU A 350 22.85 -12.56 8.09
N PRO A 351 23.04 -11.99 9.30
CA PRO A 351 21.94 -11.90 10.26
C PRO A 351 20.78 -10.98 9.81
N ALA A 352 21.11 -9.90 9.09
CA ALA A 352 20.08 -9.00 8.55
C ALA A 352 19.33 -9.64 7.38
N MET A 353 20.04 -10.43 6.55
CA MET A 353 19.46 -11.14 5.44
C MET A 353 18.57 -12.29 5.88
N GLU A 354 18.98 -13.07 6.88
CA GLU A 354 18.15 -14.12 7.50
C GLU A 354 16.81 -13.54 7.97
N PHE A 355 16.82 -12.43 8.73
CA PHE A 355 15.60 -11.78 9.17
C PHE A 355 14.69 -11.38 7.99
N LEU A 356 15.27 -10.73 6.95
CA LEU A 356 14.50 -10.30 5.79
C LEU A 356 13.91 -11.48 5.01
N TRP A 357 14.67 -12.56 4.83
CA TRP A 357 14.16 -13.76 4.14
C TRP A 357 13.09 -14.45 4.97
N ASP A 358 13.27 -14.63 6.27
CA ASP A 358 12.30 -15.30 7.14
C ASP A 358 10.99 -14.52 7.20
N PHE A 359 11.03 -13.21 7.46
CA PHE A 359 9.82 -12.40 7.63
C PHE A 359 9.08 -12.11 6.33
N LEU A 360 9.79 -11.98 5.20
CA LEU A 360 9.22 -11.46 3.96
C LEU A 360 9.08 -12.49 2.84
N ASN A 361 10.03 -13.42 2.68
CA ASN A 361 10.16 -14.20 1.44
C ASN A 361 9.98 -15.71 1.62
N HIS A 362 10.41 -16.29 2.74
CA HIS A 362 10.40 -17.74 2.94
C HIS A 362 8.99 -18.31 2.74
N GLN A 363 8.85 -19.34 1.90
CA GLN A 363 7.54 -19.86 1.50
C GLN A 363 6.73 -20.39 2.69
N GLU A 364 7.41 -21.01 3.65
CA GLU A 364 6.82 -21.47 4.93
C GLU A 364 6.87 -20.40 6.03
N GLY A 365 7.49 -19.25 5.74
CA GLY A 365 7.55 -18.11 6.64
C GLY A 365 6.25 -17.30 6.66
N PRO A 366 6.16 -16.30 7.56
CA PRO A 366 4.95 -15.49 7.72
C PRO A 366 4.57 -14.64 6.50
N ARG A 367 5.55 -14.31 5.63
CA ARG A 367 5.36 -13.48 4.42
C ARG A 367 4.51 -12.23 4.67
N ILE A 368 4.78 -11.54 5.78
CA ILE A 368 3.87 -10.52 6.37
C ILE A 368 3.47 -9.46 5.35
N ARG A 369 4.42 -9.01 4.53
CA ARG A 369 4.20 -8.00 3.50
C ARG A 369 3.15 -8.45 2.48
N ASP A 370 3.27 -9.67 1.96
CA ASP A 370 2.33 -10.18 0.96
C ASP A 370 0.95 -10.36 1.59
N ARG A 371 0.89 -11.03 2.74
CA ARG A 371 -0.37 -11.30 3.46
C ARG A 371 -1.14 -10.02 3.80
N LEU A 372 -0.45 -8.97 4.27
CA LEU A 372 -1.07 -7.66 4.51
C LEU A 372 -1.55 -7.01 3.20
N SER A 373 -0.72 -7.02 2.15
CA SER A 373 -1.06 -6.39 0.87
C SER A 373 -2.22 -7.04 0.13
N HIS A 374 -2.46 -8.34 0.35
CA HIS A 374 -3.60 -9.10 -0.18
C HIS A 374 -4.81 -9.11 0.77
N GLY A 375 -4.74 -8.39 1.90
CA GLY A 375 -5.82 -8.31 2.88
C GLY A 375 -6.07 -9.60 3.66
N GLU A 376 -5.15 -10.54 3.66
CA GLU A 376 -5.33 -11.88 4.21
C GLU A 376 -5.25 -11.96 5.73
N ILE A 377 -4.83 -10.88 6.39
CA ILE A 377 -4.73 -10.78 7.85
C ILE A 377 -5.76 -9.79 8.38
N ASN A 378 -6.40 -10.16 9.48
CA ASN A 378 -7.31 -9.29 10.20
C ASN A 378 -6.55 -8.13 10.89
N LEU A 379 -6.81 -6.88 10.47
CA LEU A 379 -6.04 -5.72 10.94
C LEU A 379 -6.23 -5.40 12.43
N PRO A 380 -7.45 -5.41 13.01
CA PRO A 380 -7.64 -5.17 14.45
C PRO A 380 -6.95 -6.20 15.36
N GLY A 381 -6.79 -7.43 14.88
CA GLY A 381 -6.15 -8.54 15.60
C GLY A 381 -4.68 -8.75 15.25
N PHE A 382 -4.02 -7.78 14.60
CA PHE A 382 -2.65 -7.96 14.16
C PHE A 382 -1.67 -8.06 15.35
N PRO A 383 -0.78 -9.07 15.41
CA PRO A 383 0.08 -9.30 16.56
C PRO A 383 1.04 -8.14 16.84
N LYS A 384 1.13 -7.76 18.12
CA LYS A 384 2.11 -6.75 18.59
C LYS A 384 3.53 -7.23 18.31
N GLU A 385 3.79 -8.50 18.55
CA GLU A 385 5.09 -9.16 18.49
C GLU A 385 5.73 -8.99 17.10
N ILE A 386 4.96 -9.18 16.03
CA ILE A 386 5.45 -8.95 14.66
C ILE A 386 5.85 -7.49 14.44
N THR A 387 5.08 -6.56 15.00
CA THR A 387 5.35 -5.13 14.86
C THR A 387 6.59 -4.72 15.66
N ASP A 388 6.80 -5.29 16.85
CA ASP A 388 8.03 -5.12 17.62
C ASP A 388 9.25 -5.59 16.82
N GLN A 389 9.19 -6.79 16.22
CA GLN A 389 10.30 -7.32 15.42
C GLN A 389 10.62 -6.41 14.23
N LEU A 390 9.60 -5.93 13.50
CA LEU A 390 9.79 -5.01 12.38
C LEU A 390 10.38 -3.66 12.83
N LEU A 391 9.92 -3.10 13.95
CA LEU A 391 10.45 -1.85 14.50
C LEU A 391 11.89 -2.00 14.98
N ALA A 392 12.18 -3.07 15.72
CA ALA A 392 13.52 -3.34 16.23
C ALA A 392 14.51 -3.58 15.08
N PHE A 393 14.12 -4.38 14.08
CA PHE A 393 14.92 -4.57 12.87
C PHE A 393 15.15 -3.25 12.13
N SER A 394 14.08 -2.47 11.94
CA SER A 394 14.19 -1.16 11.29
C SER A 394 15.15 -0.26 12.04
N PHE A 395 15.08 -0.22 13.37
CA PHE A 395 15.98 0.58 14.19
C PHE A 395 17.44 0.16 14.04
N VAL A 396 17.73 -1.14 14.09
CA VAL A 396 19.09 -1.67 13.85
C VAL A 396 19.59 -1.28 12.47
N LEU A 397 18.73 -1.39 11.44
CA LEU A 397 19.08 -1.01 10.09
C LEU A 397 19.39 0.48 10.01
N LEU A 398 18.52 1.35 10.54
CA LEU A 398 18.70 2.80 10.52
C LEU A 398 20.01 3.25 11.17
N LEU A 399 20.39 2.64 12.31
CA LEU A 399 21.64 2.95 13.01
C LEU A 399 22.88 2.71 12.12
N ARG A 400 22.86 1.72 11.23
CA ARG A 400 23.98 1.45 10.30
C ARG A 400 24.19 2.55 9.27
N PHE A 401 23.21 3.44 9.12
CA PHE A 401 23.23 4.53 8.14
C PHE A 401 23.26 5.92 8.81
N VAL A 402 23.66 5.98 10.09
CA VAL A 402 23.95 7.22 10.84
C VAL A 402 25.47 7.43 10.90
N ASP A 403 25.92 8.69 10.94
CA ASP A 403 27.35 9.04 11.08
C ASP A 403 27.98 8.39 12.33
N GLU A 404 29.23 7.95 12.25
CA GLU A 404 29.89 7.18 13.32
C GLU A 404 29.93 7.91 14.67
N ASP A 405 30.12 9.23 14.66
CA ASP A 405 30.12 10.05 15.88
C ASP A 405 28.78 9.96 16.61
N LEU A 406 27.67 9.98 15.87
CA LEU A 406 26.31 9.85 16.40
C LEU A 406 25.99 8.40 16.79
N LEU A 407 26.52 7.42 16.04
CA LEU A 407 26.35 6.00 16.34
C LEU A 407 26.90 5.63 17.73
N SER A 408 28.03 6.22 18.12
CA SER A 408 28.63 5.99 19.45
C SER A 408 27.69 6.40 20.60
N VAL A 409 26.99 7.52 20.44
CA VAL A 409 26.00 8.04 21.41
C VAL A 409 24.80 7.11 21.51
N PHE A 410 24.29 6.66 20.35
CA PHE A 410 23.13 5.77 20.31
C PHE A 410 23.45 4.35 20.80
N LYS A 411 24.63 3.80 20.49
CA LYS A 411 25.07 2.47 20.96
C LYS A 411 25.05 2.35 22.49
N ILE A 412 25.43 3.41 23.22
CA ILE A 412 25.39 3.41 24.70
C ILE A 412 23.95 3.26 25.22
N HIS A 413 22.99 3.97 24.60
CA HIS A 413 21.58 3.91 24.95
C HIS A 413 20.96 2.56 24.55
N CYS A 414 21.35 2.01 23.38
CA CYS A 414 20.88 0.73 22.87
C CYS A 414 21.42 -0.48 23.66
N HIS A 415 22.67 -0.46 24.10
CA HIS A 415 23.26 -1.57 24.87
C HIS A 415 22.59 -1.75 26.24
N SER A 416 22.00 -0.67 26.78
CA SER A 416 21.15 -0.74 27.99
C SER A 416 19.74 -1.25 27.69
N ALA A 417 19.23 -1.08 26.46
CA ALA A 417 17.84 -1.33 26.10
C ALA A 417 17.59 -2.65 25.33
N MET A 418 18.59 -3.19 24.62
CA MET A 418 18.45 -4.39 23.76
C MET A 418 19.17 -5.64 24.31
N LYS A 419 19.31 -5.80 25.64
CA LYS A 419 19.87 -7.02 26.24
C LYS A 419 18.94 -8.22 26.00
N GLY A 420 19.20 -9.01 24.97
CA GLY A 420 18.39 -10.16 24.58
C GLY A 420 19.00 -10.95 23.42
N ARG A 421 18.53 -12.18 23.22
CA ARG A 421 19.16 -13.28 22.44
C ARG A 421 19.48 -12.93 20.98
N LYS A 422 20.60 -13.50 20.49
CA LYS A 422 21.25 -13.35 19.17
C LYS A 422 21.73 -11.92 18.84
N GLN A 423 23.06 -11.78 18.69
CA GLN A 423 23.73 -10.55 18.29
C GLN A 423 23.39 -10.18 16.84
N ILE A 424 22.21 -9.62 16.59
CA ILE A 424 22.03 -8.66 15.49
C ILE A 424 22.33 -7.26 16.06
N ILE A 425 23.50 -7.10 16.65
CA ILE A 425 23.94 -5.83 17.22
C ILE A 425 25.21 -5.45 16.48
N VAL A 426 25.00 -4.61 15.46
CA VAL A 426 25.95 -3.66 14.85
C VAL A 426 27.42 -4.12 14.93
N THR A 427 27.78 -5.09 14.09
CA THR A 427 29.17 -5.23 13.62
C THR A 427 29.39 -4.39 12.38
#